data_AF-A0A2E1J3J5-F1
#
_entry.id   AF-A0A2E1J3J5-F1
#
_cell.length_a   1.000
_cell.length_b   1.000
_cell.length_c   1.000
_cell.angle_alpha   90.00
_cell.angle_beta   90.00
_cell.angle_gamma   90.00
#
_symmetry.space_group_name_H-M   'P 1'
#
loop_
_entity.id
_entity.type
_entity.pdbx_description
1 polymer ?
#
loop_
_entity_poly.entity_id
_entity_poly.type
_entity_poly.pdbx_seq_one_letter_code
_entity_poly.pdbx_strand_id
1 'polypeptide(L)' 'MLAITLTYTLSLTALFLVGKKIADPSVYVFYSWFVKWAMFVAFTAFAVINLTPIYFYAMFIFIVVNIFLSPMLEAKQN' A
#
# COMPACT_ATOMS: atom_id res chain seq x y z
N MET A 1 9.51 8.89 -11.36
CA MET A 1 8.26 9.20 -10.64
C MET A 1 7.13 8.26 -11.02
N LEU A 2 6.64 8.29 -12.26
CA LEU A 2 5.48 7.46 -12.68
C LEU A 2 5.69 5.96 -12.43
N ALA A 3 6.85 5.42 -12.80
CA ALA A 3 7.16 3.99 -12.63
C ALA A 3 7.03 3.52 -11.17
N ILE A 4 7.72 4.17 -10.23
CA ILE A 4 7.68 3.75 -8.82
C ILE A 4 6.28 3.92 -8.19
N THR A 5 5.54 4.96 -8.58
CA THR A 5 4.16 5.15 -8.15
C THR A 5 3.27 4.01 -8.64
N LEU A 6 3.37 3.62 -9.91
CA LEU A 6 2.60 2.50 -10.46
C LEU A 6 2.98 1.18 -9.79
N THR A 7 4.27 0.90 -9.61
CA THR A 7 4.72 -0.32 -8.94
C THR A 7 4.21 -0.40 -7.51
N TYR A 8 4.26 0.71 -6.75
CA TYR A 8 3.73 0.76 -5.39
C TYR A 8 2.22 0.46 -5.36
N THR A 9 1.45 1.16 -6.19
CA THR A 9 -0.01 0.99 -6.24
C THR A 9 -0.40 -0.42 -6.69
N LEU A 10 0.21 -0.95 -7.75
CA LEU A 10 -0.07 -2.30 -8.24
C LEU A 10 0.27 -3.38 -7.21
N SER A 11 1.37 -3.21 -6.49
CA SER A 11 1.78 -4.16 -5.44
C SER A 11 0.80 -4.14 -4.27
N LEU A 12 0.35 -2.96 -3.84
CA LEU A 12 -0.72 -2.84 -2.83
C LEU A 12 -2.02 -3.50 -3.30
N THR A 13 -2.47 -3.20 -4.53
CA THR A 13 -3.67 -3.80 -5.10
C THR A 13 -3.56 -5.32 -5.15
N ALA A 14 -2.43 -5.87 -5.59
CA ALA A 14 -2.22 -7.31 -5.63
C ALA A 14 -2.33 -7.95 -4.24
N LEU A 15 -1.73 -7.34 -3.21
CA LEU A 15 -1.81 -7.86 -1.84
C LEU A 15 -3.23 -7.75 -1.26
N PHE A 16 -3.99 -6.71 -1.61
CA PHE A 16 -5.41 -6.63 -1.26
C PHE A 16 -6.25 -7.71 -1.94
N LEU A 17 -6.00 -8.00 -3.22
CA LEU A 17 -6.66 -9.12 -3.91
C LEU A 17 -6.37 -10.47 -3.24
N VAL A 18 -5.16 -10.67 -2.72
CA VAL A 18 -4.83 -11.84 -1.88
C VAL A 18 -5.63 -11.81 -0.58
N GLY A 19 -5.69 -10.65 0.08
CA GLY A 19 -6.43 -10.44 1.33
C GLY A 19 -7.93 -10.73 1.22
N LYS A 20 -8.55 -10.51 0.05
CA LYS A 20 -9.98 -10.81 -0.18
C LYS A 20 -10.35 -12.29 0.00
N LYS A 21 -9.36 -13.19 0.04
CA LYS A 21 -9.58 -14.62 0.34
C LYS A 21 -9.73 -14.90 1.85
N ILE A 22 -9.46 -13.92 2.71
CA ILE A 22 -9.61 -14.04 4.17
C ILE A 22 -11.10 -13.91 4.51
N ALA A 23 -11.67 -14.97 5.07
CA ALA A 23 -13.09 -15.04 5.40
C ALA A 23 -13.46 -14.21 6.65
N ASP A 24 -12.58 -14.15 7.64
CA ASP A 24 -12.81 -13.40 8.87
C ASP A 24 -12.60 -11.88 8.62
N PRO A 25 -13.63 -11.04 8.82
CA PRO A 25 -13.53 -9.60 8.58
C PRO A 25 -12.49 -8.91 9.46
N SER A 26 -12.33 -9.32 10.72
CA SER A 26 -11.36 -8.73 11.65
C SER A 26 -9.93 -9.06 11.20
N VAL A 27 -9.70 -10.30 10.75
CA VAL A 27 -8.41 -10.72 10.20
C VAL A 27 -8.12 -9.99 8.89
N TYR A 28 -9.11 -9.80 8.02
CA TYR A 28 -8.96 -9.03 6.78
C TYR A 28 -8.58 -7.57 7.04
N VAL A 29 -9.23 -6.92 8.01
CA VAL A 29 -8.91 -5.54 8.41
C VAL A 29 -7.48 -5.44 8.94
N PHE A 30 -7.08 -6.35 9.82
CA PHE A 30 -5.72 -6.36 10.36
C PHE A 30 -4.66 -6.62 9.29
N TYR A 31 -4.88 -7.64 8.43
CA TYR A 31 -4.02 -7.95 7.30
C TYR A 31 -3.85 -6.73 6.38
N SER A 32 -4.96 -6.10 6.02
CA SER A 32 -4.99 -4.94 5.15
C SER A 32 -4.23 -3.76 5.72
N TRP A 33 -4.41 -3.48 7.01
CA TRP A 33 -3.68 -2.43 7.72
C TRP A 33 -2.18 -2.74 7.77
N PHE A 34 -1.81 -3.98 8.07
CA PHE A 34 -0.41 -4.39 8.13
C PHE A 34 0.30 -4.27 6.77
N VAL A 35 -0.32 -4.80 5.71
CA VAL A 35 0.22 -4.76 4.34
C VAL A 35 0.47 -3.32 3.88
N LYS A 36 -0.45 -2.40 4.17
CA LYS A 36 -0.30 -0.97 3.86
C LYS A 36 0.98 -0.37 4.40
N TRP A 37 1.23 -0.58 5.68
CA TRP A 37 2.39 -0.01 6.35
C TRP A 37 3.68 -0.74 5.96
N ALA A 38 3.63 -2.06 5.82
CA ALA A 38 4.77 -2.85 5.34
C ALA A 38 5.22 -2.39 3.94
N MET A 39 4.28 -2.22 3.02
CA MET A 39 4.57 -1.74 1.66
C MET A 39 5.10 -0.31 1.65
N PHE A 40 4.52 0.56 2.47
CA PHE A 40 5.01 1.93 2.61
C PHE A 40 6.47 1.96 3.07
N VAL A 41 6.81 1.23 4.13
CA VAL A 41 8.19 1.14 4.65
C VAL A 41 9.13 0.55 3.60
N ALA A 42 8.73 -0.55 2.94
CA ALA A 42 9.56 -1.18 1.92
C ALA A 42 9.87 -0.24 0.75
N PHE A 43 8.85 0.47 0.22
CA PHE A 43 9.04 1.36 -0.93
C PHE A 43 9.74 2.67 -0.58
N THR A 44 9.52 3.21 0.63
CA THR A 44 10.27 4.38 1.11
C THR A 44 11.74 4.03 1.34
N ALA A 45 12.05 2.88 1.93
CA ALA A 45 13.41 2.36 2.07
C ALA A 45 14.06 2.13 0.69
N PHE A 46 13.34 1.51 -0.24
CA PHE A 46 13.83 1.34 -1.61
C PHE A 46 14.12 2.70 -2.28
N ALA A 47 13.22 3.66 -2.12
CA ALA A 47 13.36 4.98 -2.75
C ALA A 47 14.51 5.78 -2.15
N VAL A 48 14.75 5.75 -0.84
CA VAL A 48 15.87 6.49 -0.24
C VAL A 48 17.22 5.92 -0.67
N ILE A 49 17.32 4.59 -0.82
CA ILE A 49 18.55 3.89 -1.21
C ILE A 49 18.84 4.04 -2.70
N ASN A 50 17.83 3.88 -3.57
CA ASN A 50 18.04 3.73 -5.02
C ASN A 50 17.59 4.93 -5.84
N LEU A 51 16.72 5.78 -5.29
CA LEU A 51 16.06 6.88 -6.01
C LEU A 51 16.10 8.18 -5.20
N THR A 52 17.20 8.40 -4.48
CA THR A 52 17.39 9.52 -3.55
C THR A 52 16.96 10.88 -4.12
N PRO A 53 17.24 11.25 -5.38
CA PRO A 53 16.83 12.55 -5.94
C PRO A 53 15.32 12.79 -5.95
N ILE A 54 14.52 11.72 -5.97
CA ILE A 54 13.05 11.80 -6.01
C ILE A 54 12.39 11.25 -4.75
N TYR A 55 13.17 10.92 -3.72
CA TYR A 55 12.71 10.25 -2.50
C TYR A 55 11.54 10.98 -1.84
N PHE A 56 11.67 12.27 -1.56
CA PHE A 56 10.62 13.03 -0.87
C PHE A 56 9.32 13.07 -1.67
N TYR A 57 9.41 13.29 -2.98
CA TYR A 57 8.23 13.27 -3.85
C TYR A 57 7.56 11.89 -3.88
N ALA A 58 8.35 10.81 -3.95
CA ALA A 58 7.83 9.44 -3.92
C ALA A 58 7.16 9.13 -2.58
N MET A 59 7.80 9.50 -1.46
CA MET A 59 7.26 9.33 -0.10
C MET A 59 5.91 10.03 0.05
N PHE A 60 5.78 11.28 -0.39
CA PHE A 60 4.51 12.02 -0.34
C PHE A 60 3.40 11.31 -1.14
N ILE A 61 3.71 10.84 -2.35
CA ILE A 61 2.75 10.09 -3.14
C ILE A 61 2.34 8.78 -2.45
N PHE A 62 3.30 8.05 -1.87
CA PHE A 62 2.99 6.82 -1.15
C PHE A 62 2.07 7.09 0.04
N ILE A 63 2.29 8.18 0.79
CA ILE A 63 1.39 8.62 1.88
C ILE A 63 -0.03 8.87 1.34
N VAL A 64 -0.15 9.65 0.27
CA VAL A 64 -1.44 9.95 -0.38
C VAL A 64 -2.16 8.65 -0.75
N VAL A 65 -1.49 7.77 -1.49
CA VAL A 65 -2.05 6.46 -1.87
C VAL A 65 -2.43 5.64 -0.64
N ASN A 66 -1.61 5.63 0.42
CA ASN A 66 -1.90 4.85 1.62
C ASN A 66 -3.14 5.31 2.39
N ILE A 67 -3.39 6.63 2.40
CA ILE A 67 -4.57 7.24 2.99
C ILE A 67 -5.83 6.90 2.17
N PHE A 68 -5.79 7.11 0.85
CA PHE A 68 -6.99 6.97 0.01
C PHE A 68 -7.36 5.53 -0.33
N LEU A 69 -6.39 4.63 -0.44
CA LEU A 69 -6.63 3.24 -0.86
C LEU A 69 -7.01 2.39 0.36
N SER A 70 -8.19 2.58 0.93
CA SER A 70 -8.64 1.91 2.17
C SER A 70 -9.57 0.71 1.92
N PRO A 71 -9.13 -0.53 2.17
CA PRO A 71 -9.96 -1.73 2.08
C PRO A 71 -11.03 -1.81 3.18
N MET A 72 -10.95 -0.94 4.19
CA MET A 72 -12.00 -0.79 5.21
C MET A 72 -13.33 -0.33 4.58
N LEU A 73 -13.27 0.39 3.45
CA LEU A 73 -14.45 0.75 2.67
C LEU A 73 -15.09 -0.48 1.99
N GLU A 74 -14.29 -1.48 1.60
CA GLU A 74 -14.78 -2.73 1.00
C GLU A 74 -15.28 -3.72 2.05
N ALA A 75 -14.62 -3.82 3.22
CA ALA A 75 -15.02 -4.73 4.30
C ALA A 75 -16.43 -4.44 4.87
N LYS A 76 -16.91 -3.21 4.72
CA LYS A 76 -18.24 -2.79 5.20
C LYS A 76 -19.39 -3.22 4.27
N GLN A 77 -19.09 -3.74 3.07
CA GLN A 77 -20.11 -4.09 2.06
C GLN A 77 -20.50 -5.57 2.03
N ASN A 78 -19.91 -6.41 2.90
CA ASN A 78 -20.27 -7.82 3.04
C ASN A 78 -21.00 -8.11 4.36
#